data_AF-A0A9D5IE96-F1
#
_entry.id   AF-A0A9D5IE96-F1
#
_cell.length_a   1.000
_cell.length_b   1.000
_cell.length_c   1.000
_cell.angle_alpha   90.00
_cell.angle_beta   90.00
_cell.angle_gamma   90.00
#
_symmetry.space_group_name_H-M   'P 1'
#
loop_
_entity.id
_entity.type
_entity.pdbx_description
1 polymer ?
#
loop_
_entity_poly.entity_id
_entity_poly.type
_entity_poly.pdbx_seq_one_letter_code
_entity_poly.pdbx_strand_id
1 'polypeptide(L)'
;MPRFNLLYSVHKTRIAPVSQQPKVKGIADIVFLLDATGSMGPCIKAVKQNITKFVTTMTTPNPNGGAVVKEWRAKVMGYRDLDYTDCPPYVDNPFVSSVAELETQLNGLHADGGGDEPETLLEALYKLAAMPSTGPDEPLNRDSWRPMGQARRFVVVFTDAPFKEPLREPRGASIDDVILNLMTAKIVLHIFAPKKFDRYNTLAEVDKAQWYAISSQEGQTPQEALADYTSDPSKFGKIIEQLAKTITVQSEVPLVLD
;
A
#
# COMPACT_ATOMS: atom_id res chain seq x y z
N MET A 1 -18.32 -30.47 70.19
CA MET A 1 -17.92 -29.04 70.16
C MET A 1 -16.39 -29.00 70.11
N PRO A 2 -15.71 -28.30 69.17
CA PRO A 2 -16.17 -27.64 67.94
C PRO A 2 -15.65 -28.32 66.64
N ARG A 3 -16.38 -28.11 65.54
CA ARG A 3 -16.02 -28.51 64.15
C ARG A 3 -15.15 -27.43 63.51
N PHE A 4 -14.02 -27.80 62.92
CA PHE A 4 -13.22 -26.93 62.06
C PHE A 4 -13.79 -26.95 60.63
N ASN A 5 -14.31 -25.81 60.16
CA ASN A 5 -14.63 -25.57 58.76
C ASN A 5 -13.43 -24.91 58.09
N LEU A 6 -12.76 -25.63 57.18
CA LEU A 6 -11.73 -25.07 56.31
C LEU A 6 -12.41 -24.51 55.05
N LEU A 7 -12.56 -23.19 54.97
CA LEU A 7 -13.03 -22.49 53.77
C LEU A 7 -11.86 -22.40 52.77
N TYR A 8 -11.93 -23.17 51.68
CA TYR A 8 -11.07 -22.96 50.51
C TYR A 8 -11.56 -21.74 49.73
N SER A 9 -10.78 -20.66 49.73
CA SER A 9 -10.99 -19.49 48.86
C SER A 9 -10.43 -19.79 47.47
N VAL A 10 -11.32 -20.15 46.53
CA VAL A 10 -10.97 -20.29 45.11
C VAL A 10 -10.72 -18.90 44.53
N HIS A 11 -9.45 -18.54 44.38
CA HIS A 11 -9.06 -17.35 43.62
C HIS A 11 -9.36 -17.59 42.14
N LYS A 12 -10.52 -17.08 41.68
CA LYS A 12 -10.85 -16.97 40.26
C LYS A 12 -9.89 -15.94 39.65
N THR A 13 -8.83 -16.40 38.98
CA THR A 13 -7.96 -15.53 38.17
C THR A 13 -8.85 -14.83 37.14
N ARG A 14 -9.07 -13.52 37.31
CA ARG A 14 -9.74 -12.69 36.31
C ARG A 14 -8.84 -12.69 35.07
N ILE A 15 -9.26 -13.40 34.03
CA ILE A 15 -8.77 -13.18 32.68
C ILE A 15 -9.16 -11.73 32.35
N ALA A 16 -8.18 -10.85 32.15
CA ALA A 16 -8.44 -9.50 31.70
C ALA A 16 -9.21 -9.58 30.37
N PRO A 17 -10.28 -8.79 30.16
CA PRO A 17 -10.92 -8.75 28.86
C PRO A 17 -9.86 -8.31 27.84
N VAL A 18 -9.73 -9.06 26.74
CA VAL A 18 -8.98 -8.63 25.56
C VAL A 18 -9.44 -7.20 25.27
N SER A 19 -8.54 -6.22 25.39
CA SER A 19 -8.90 -4.84 25.14
C SER A 19 -9.39 -4.77 23.70
N GLN A 20 -10.67 -4.45 23.51
CA GLN A 20 -11.17 -4.10 22.20
C GLN A 20 -10.49 -2.78 21.86
N GLN A 21 -9.35 -2.85 21.15
CA GLN A 21 -8.67 -1.67 20.66
C GLN A 21 -9.71 -0.83 19.89
N PRO A 22 -9.90 0.45 20.22
CA PRO A 22 -10.86 1.28 19.53
C PRO A 22 -10.46 1.33 18.05
N LYS A 23 -11.32 0.80 17.17
CA LYS A 23 -11.12 0.85 15.72
C LYS A 23 -11.23 2.31 15.29
N VAL A 24 -10.11 2.90 14.89
CA VAL A 24 -10.09 4.32 14.50
C VAL A 24 -10.48 4.46 13.04
N LYS A 25 -11.50 5.28 12.77
CA LYS A 25 -11.96 5.61 11.42
C LYS A 25 -11.17 6.80 10.88
N GLY A 26 -10.80 6.74 9.61
CA GLY A 26 -10.11 7.84 8.93
C GLY A 26 -8.64 7.98 9.33
N ILE A 27 -7.98 6.90 9.73
CA ILE A 27 -6.52 6.84 9.87
C ILE A 27 -5.94 5.92 8.79
N ALA A 28 -4.98 6.42 8.01
CA ALA A 28 -4.36 5.69 6.92
C ALA A 28 -2.81 5.66 6.98
N ASP A 29 -2.25 4.50 6.70
CA ASP A 29 -0.85 4.30 6.30
C ASP A 29 -0.84 4.01 4.79
N ILE A 30 -0.11 4.79 3.99
CA ILE A 30 -0.11 4.67 2.53
C ILE A 30 1.31 4.47 2.01
N VAL A 31 1.53 3.43 1.22
CA VAL A 31 2.80 3.23 0.51
C VAL A 31 2.55 3.45 -0.98
N PHE A 32 3.25 4.39 -1.58
CA PHE A 32 3.36 4.50 -3.03
C PHE A 32 4.50 3.59 -3.49
N LEU A 33 4.15 2.40 -3.98
CA LEU A 33 5.09 1.44 -4.54
C LEU A 33 5.23 1.72 -6.03
N LEU A 34 6.34 2.33 -6.41
CA LEU A 34 6.60 2.75 -7.78
C LEU A 34 7.66 1.86 -8.41
N ASP A 35 7.32 1.29 -9.55
CA ASP A 35 8.32 0.77 -10.47
C ASP A 35 9.24 1.93 -10.88
N ALA A 36 10.52 1.76 -10.60
CA ALA A 36 11.56 2.78 -10.74
C ALA A 36 12.53 2.47 -11.88
N THR A 37 12.14 1.60 -12.80
CA THR A 37 12.84 1.34 -14.08
C THR A 37 12.79 2.56 -14.99
N GLY A 38 13.66 2.59 -16.01
CA GLY A 38 13.79 3.72 -16.92
C GLY A 38 12.49 4.07 -17.67
N SER A 39 11.68 3.07 -18.05
CA SER A 39 10.41 3.27 -18.76
C SER A 39 9.39 4.06 -17.93
N MET A 40 9.44 3.95 -16.60
CA MET A 40 8.51 4.58 -15.67
C MET A 40 8.74 6.09 -15.44
N GLY A 41 9.74 6.69 -16.08
CA GLY A 41 10.07 8.12 -15.96
C GLY A 41 8.87 9.07 -16.11
N PRO A 42 8.05 8.96 -17.18
CA PRO A 42 6.84 9.77 -17.35
C PRO A 42 5.81 9.56 -16.23
N CYS A 43 5.58 8.32 -15.81
CA CYS A 43 4.62 8.00 -14.75
C CYS A 43 5.06 8.57 -13.39
N ILE A 44 6.33 8.39 -13.02
CA ILE A 44 6.90 8.95 -11.77
C ILE A 44 6.77 10.47 -11.77
N LYS A 45 7.01 11.14 -12.90
CA LYS A 45 6.81 12.58 -13.05
C LYS A 45 5.35 12.99 -12.83
N ALA A 46 4.39 12.24 -13.38
CA ALA A 46 2.97 12.52 -13.19
C ALA A 46 2.54 12.33 -11.72
N VAL A 47 3.04 11.30 -11.03
CA VAL A 47 2.80 11.11 -9.59
C VAL A 47 3.34 12.30 -8.79
N LYS A 48 4.58 12.73 -9.05
CA LYS A 48 5.19 13.94 -8.45
C LYS A 48 4.28 15.17 -8.57
N GLN A 49 3.72 15.40 -9.76
CA GLN A 49 2.89 16.57 -10.05
C GLN A 49 1.50 16.52 -9.39
N ASN A 50 1.02 15.35 -8.98
CA ASN A 50 -0.35 15.16 -8.49
C ASN A 50 -0.44 14.77 -7.01
N ILE A 51 0.68 14.57 -6.32
CA ILE A 51 0.66 14.11 -4.92
C ILE A 51 -0.02 15.10 -3.96
N THR A 52 0.20 16.41 -4.15
CA THR A 52 -0.49 17.45 -3.36
C THR A 52 -2.00 17.39 -3.57
N LYS A 53 -2.44 17.14 -4.81
CA LYS A 53 -3.85 16.98 -5.15
C LYS A 53 -4.44 15.72 -4.50
N PHE A 54 -3.70 14.62 -4.52
CA PHE A 54 -4.08 13.37 -3.85
C PHE A 54 -4.36 13.61 -2.36
N VAL A 55 -3.38 14.15 -1.64
CA VAL A 55 -3.50 14.39 -0.18
C VAL A 55 -4.63 15.36 0.10
N THR A 56 -4.71 16.47 -0.62
CA THR A 56 -5.79 17.46 -0.44
C THR A 56 -7.17 16.86 -0.64
N THR A 57 -7.35 16.01 -1.66
CA THR A 57 -8.63 15.33 -1.93
C THR A 57 -9.01 14.38 -0.81
N MET A 58 -8.02 13.72 -0.20
CA MET A 58 -8.24 12.73 0.84
C MET A 58 -8.58 13.38 2.21
N THR A 59 -8.00 14.53 2.51
CA THR A 59 -8.11 15.20 3.82
C THR A 59 -9.17 16.31 3.86
N THR A 60 -9.66 16.78 2.71
CA THR A 60 -10.60 17.89 2.64
C THR A 60 -12.03 17.39 2.43
N PRO A 61 -13.00 17.80 3.25
CA PRO A 61 -14.41 17.46 3.03
C PRO A 61 -14.88 17.98 1.68
N ASN A 62 -15.65 17.17 0.95
CA ASN A 62 -16.33 17.67 -0.24
C ASN A 62 -17.49 18.62 0.16
N PRO A 63 -17.94 19.53 -0.74
CA PRO A 63 -19.03 20.48 -0.45
C PRO A 63 -20.36 19.83 -0.03
N ASN A 64 -20.54 18.54 -0.30
CA ASN A 64 -21.76 17.78 -0.01
C ASN A 64 -21.68 16.99 1.30
N GLY A 65 -20.63 17.19 2.11
CA GLY A 65 -20.39 16.41 3.32
C GLY A 65 -19.91 15.01 2.97
N GLY A 66 -18.59 14.84 2.85
CA GLY A 66 -17.95 13.57 2.56
C GLY A 66 -17.06 13.08 3.68
N ALA A 67 -16.82 11.77 3.67
CA ALA A 67 -15.74 11.12 4.41
C ALA A 67 -14.40 11.85 4.23
N VAL A 68 -13.54 11.83 5.25
CA VAL A 68 -12.16 12.34 5.17
C VAL A 68 -11.20 11.45 5.94
N VAL A 69 -9.95 11.41 5.48
CA VAL A 69 -8.84 10.87 6.28
C VAL A 69 -8.38 11.97 7.25
N LYS A 70 -8.60 11.71 8.54
CA LYS A 70 -8.28 12.62 9.66
C LYS A 70 -6.79 12.62 9.98
N GLU A 71 -6.16 11.45 9.86
CA GLU A 71 -4.73 11.28 10.10
C GLU A 71 -4.15 10.37 9.03
N TRP A 72 -3.04 10.79 8.43
CA TRP A 72 -2.34 9.99 7.45
C TRP A 72 -0.84 10.01 7.69
N ARG A 73 -0.19 8.94 7.25
CA ARG A 73 1.23 8.97 6.94
C ARG A 73 1.44 8.16 5.66
N ALA A 74 2.40 8.60 4.85
CA ALA A 74 2.73 7.94 3.61
C ALA A 74 4.24 7.79 3.44
N LYS A 75 4.64 6.87 2.58
CA LYS A 75 6.03 6.74 2.12
C LYS A 75 6.08 6.36 0.65
N VAL A 76 7.17 6.73 -0.01
CA VAL A 76 7.51 6.25 -1.35
C VAL A 76 8.45 5.07 -1.23
N MET A 77 8.11 3.97 -1.90
CA MET A 77 9.02 2.85 -2.11
C MET A 77 9.24 2.67 -3.62
N GLY A 78 10.48 2.80 -4.08
CA GLY A 78 10.86 2.41 -5.43
C GLY A 78 11.26 0.94 -5.46
N TYR A 79 10.88 0.20 -6.50
CA TYR A 79 11.43 -1.12 -6.79
C TYR A 79 11.91 -1.21 -8.24
N ARG A 80 12.83 -2.12 -8.49
CA ARG A 80 13.34 -2.49 -9.82
C ARG A 80 13.56 -3.99 -9.85
N ASP A 81 13.79 -4.53 -11.03
CA ASP A 81 14.30 -5.89 -11.19
C ASP A 81 15.52 -6.17 -10.29
N LEU A 82 15.42 -7.24 -9.51
CA LEU A 82 16.50 -7.73 -8.67
C LEU A 82 17.71 -8.25 -9.45
N ASP A 83 17.56 -8.52 -10.75
CA ASP A 83 18.66 -8.94 -11.62
C ASP A 83 19.43 -7.75 -12.22
N TYR A 84 18.91 -6.51 -12.04
CA TYR A 84 19.61 -5.29 -12.40
C TYR A 84 20.48 -4.79 -11.23
N THR A 85 21.81 -4.92 -11.37
CA THR A 85 22.75 -4.67 -10.26
C THR A 85 23.41 -3.29 -10.26
N ASP A 86 23.23 -2.47 -11.30
CA ASP A 86 23.91 -1.17 -11.39
C ASP A 86 23.31 -0.12 -10.45
N CYS A 87 22.11 -0.37 -9.91
CA CYS A 87 21.50 0.46 -8.88
C CYS A 87 20.82 -0.40 -7.81
N PRO A 88 20.53 0.15 -6.61
CA PRO A 88 19.84 -0.60 -5.57
C PRO A 88 18.44 -1.05 -6.05
N PRO A 89 18.04 -2.31 -5.77
CA PRO A 89 16.76 -2.84 -6.21
C PRO A 89 15.57 -2.17 -5.50
N TYR A 90 15.82 -1.53 -4.35
CA TYR A 90 14.82 -0.82 -3.59
C TYR A 90 15.30 0.58 -3.19
N VAL A 91 14.38 1.53 -3.26
CA VAL A 91 14.48 2.82 -2.56
C VAL A 91 13.39 2.81 -1.50
N ASP A 92 13.76 2.64 -0.24
CA ASP A 92 12.79 2.40 0.85
C ASP A 92 12.81 3.57 1.85
N ASN A 93 11.83 4.49 1.73
CA ASN A 93 11.78 5.69 2.56
C ASN A 93 11.00 5.47 3.88
N PRO A 94 11.27 6.26 4.94
CA PRO A 94 10.43 6.25 6.15
C PRO A 94 9.04 6.84 5.90
N PHE A 95 8.05 6.49 6.71
CA PHE A 95 6.77 7.20 6.75
C PHE A 95 6.94 8.68 7.12
N VAL A 96 6.18 9.53 6.45
CA VAL A 96 6.07 10.98 6.65
C VAL A 96 4.60 11.39 6.72
N SER A 97 4.31 12.51 7.39
CA SER A 97 2.94 13.03 7.57
C SER A 97 2.75 14.43 7.01
N SER A 98 3.73 14.95 6.26
CA SER A 98 3.63 16.22 5.56
C SER A 98 3.77 16.02 4.05
N VAL A 99 3.03 16.83 3.29
CA VAL A 99 3.09 16.80 1.83
C VAL A 99 4.48 17.15 1.33
N ALA A 100 5.15 18.14 1.95
CA ALA A 100 6.49 18.56 1.55
C ALA A 100 7.56 17.46 1.73
N GLU A 101 7.50 16.69 2.82
CA GLU A 101 8.41 15.54 2.99
C GLU A 101 8.10 14.43 1.99
N LEU A 102 6.82 14.18 1.68
CA LEU A 102 6.43 13.17 0.70
C LEU A 102 6.87 13.57 -0.73
N GLU A 103 6.73 14.85 -1.08
CA GLU A 103 7.28 15.42 -2.31
C GLU A 103 8.81 15.28 -2.35
N THR A 104 9.49 15.47 -1.22
CA THR A 104 10.94 15.26 -1.12
C THR A 104 11.32 13.80 -1.43
N GLN A 105 10.59 12.83 -0.87
CA GLN A 105 10.81 11.41 -1.15
C GLN A 105 10.56 11.07 -2.62
N LEU A 106 9.47 11.58 -3.21
CA LEU A 106 9.19 11.39 -4.62
C LEU A 106 10.31 12.00 -5.48
N ASN A 107 10.74 13.22 -5.18
CA ASN A 107 11.79 13.92 -5.93
C ASN A 107 13.13 13.17 -5.91
N GLY A 108 13.45 12.49 -4.81
CA GLY A 108 14.62 11.61 -4.71
C GLY A 108 14.49 10.28 -5.45
N LEU A 109 13.29 9.91 -5.92
CA LEU A 109 13.11 8.72 -6.76
C LEU A 109 13.42 9.06 -8.22
N HIS A 110 14.40 8.33 -8.78
CA HIS A 110 14.84 8.44 -10.16
C HIS A 110 14.49 7.15 -10.92
N ALA A 111 13.86 7.30 -12.08
CA ALA A 111 13.65 6.21 -13.03
C ALA A 111 15.00 5.86 -13.66
N ASP A 112 15.46 4.64 -13.45
CA ASP A 112 16.74 4.15 -13.97
C ASP A 112 16.78 2.64 -14.01
N GLY A 113 17.55 2.08 -14.93
CA GLY A 113 17.71 0.64 -15.08
C GLY A 113 16.46 -0.09 -15.53
N GLY A 114 16.37 -1.35 -15.13
CA GLY A 114 15.21 -2.22 -15.39
C GLY A 114 15.54 -3.57 -16.03
N GLY A 115 16.82 -3.93 -16.13
CA GLY A 115 17.22 -5.31 -16.47
C GLY A 115 16.47 -5.88 -17.68
N ASP A 116 15.86 -7.05 -17.47
CA ASP A 116 14.94 -7.68 -18.40
C ASP A 116 13.49 -7.61 -17.90
N GLU A 117 12.55 -7.41 -18.82
CA GLU A 117 11.12 -7.60 -18.54
C GLU A 117 10.84 -9.11 -18.42
N PRO A 118 10.13 -9.61 -17.39
CA PRO A 118 9.33 -8.89 -16.37
C PRO A 118 10.10 -8.37 -15.14
N GLU A 119 9.48 -7.51 -14.32
CA GLU A 119 10.11 -6.89 -13.13
C GLU A 119 9.81 -7.65 -11.81
N THR A 120 10.48 -7.32 -10.70
CA THR A 120 10.31 -8.00 -9.39
C THR A 120 9.31 -7.31 -8.45
N LEU A 121 8.08 -7.07 -8.92
CA LEU A 121 7.02 -6.47 -8.12
C LEU A 121 6.60 -7.35 -6.94
N LEU A 122 6.52 -8.67 -7.12
CA LEU A 122 6.01 -9.57 -6.10
C LEU A 122 6.91 -9.59 -4.86
N GLU A 123 8.23 -9.49 -5.04
CA GLU A 123 9.19 -9.36 -3.95
C GLU A 123 9.01 -8.06 -3.18
N ALA A 124 8.72 -6.95 -3.88
CA ALA A 124 8.45 -5.68 -3.23
C ALA A 124 7.16 -5.73 -2.39
N LEU A 125 6.10 -6.36 -2.91
CA LEU A 125 4.85 -6.59 -2.17
C LEU A 125 5.06 -7.51 -0.96
N TYR A 126 5.82 -8.59 -1.13
CA TYR A 126 6.19 -9.48 -0.03
C TYR A 126 6.94 -8.73 1.08
N LYS A 127 7.93 -7.92 0.71
CA LYS A 127 8.71 -7.09 1.64
C LYS A 127 7.81 -6.12 2.43
N LEU A 128 6.84 -5.47 1.78
CA LEU A 128 5.88 -4.58 2.44
C LEU A 128 4.92 -5.32 3.38
N ALA A 129 4.47 -6.51 2.98
CA ALA A 129 3.64 -7.37 3.83
C ALA A 129 4.40 -7.86 5.08
N ALA A 130 5.71 -8.10 4.95
CA ALA A 130 6.59 -8.50 6.04
C ALA A 130 7.13 -7.34 6.88
N MET A 131 6.85 -6.08 6.53
CA MET A 131 7.32 -4.92 7.30
C MET A 131 6.76 -4.98 8.74
N PRO A 132 7.59 -4.73 9.77
CA PRO A 132 7.14 -4.80 11.16
C PRO A 132 6.02 -3.79 11.46
N SER A 133 5.31 -4.04 12.56
CA SER A 133 4.38 -3.08 13.14
C SER A 133 4.97 -2.51 14.42
N THR A 134 4.74 -1.23 14.67
CA THR A 134 5.06 -0.59 15.96
C THR A 134 4.30 -1.32 17.08
N GLY A 135 4.90 -1.43 18.27
CA GLY A 135 4.19 -1.94 19.45
C GLY A 135 2.99 -1.07 19.83
N PRO A 136 1.94 -1.62 20.47
CA PRO A 136 0.71 -0.89 20.78
C PRO A 136 0.91 0.31 21.70
N ASP A 137 1.94 0.28 22.55
CA ASP A 137 2.26 1.30 23.55
C ASP A 137 3.59 2.03 23.27
N GLU A 138 4.13 1.87 22.06
CA GLU A 138 5.40 2.47 21.65
C GLU A 138 5.17 3.72 20.80
N PRO A 139 6.10 4.70 20.82
CA PRO A 139 6.10 5.78 19.85
C PRO A 139 6.13 5.23 18.42
N LEU A 140 5.35 5.83 17.51
CA LEU A 140 5.27 5.39 16.13
C LEU A 140 6.65 5.32 15.48
N ASN A 141 7.04 4.12 15.04
CA ASN A 141 8.24 3.93 14.24
C ASN A 141 7.92 4.28 12.77
N ARG A 142 8.77 5.10 12.16
CA ARG A 142 8.62 5.56 10.78
C ARG A 142 8.96 4.47 9.76
N ASP A 143 9.65 3.42 10.16
CA ASP A 143 10.03 2.28 9.31
C ASP A 143 9.15 1.04 9.57
N SER A 144 8.02 1.24 10.26
CA SER A 144 7.08 0.17 10.62
C SER A 144 5.66 0.63 10.39
N TRP A 145 4.75 -0.30 10.12
CA TRP A 145 3.31 -0.04 10.12
C TRP A 145 2.83 0.41 11.51
N ARG A 146 1.67 1.09 11.57
CA ARG A 146 0.99 1.34 12.85
C ARG A 146 0.53 0.00 13.41
N PRO A 147 0.31 -0.11 14.74
CA PRO A 147 -0.24 -1.32 15.32
C PRO A 147 -1.51 -1.77 14.57
N MET A 148 -1.67 -3.08 14.40
CA MET A 148 -2.78 -3.65 13.65
C MET A 148 -4.12 -3.12 14.18
N GLY A 149 -4.98 -2.60 13.31
CA GLY A 149 -6.30 -2.06 13.69
C GLY A 149 -6.31 -0.57 14.09
N GLN A 150 -5.16 0.07 14.26
CA GLN A 150 -5.08 1.52 14.52
C GLN A 150 -5.09 2.38 13.23
N ALA A 151 -4.87 1.76 12.07
CA ALA A 151 -4.95 2.41 10.76
C ALA A 151 -5.33 1.39 9.68
N ARG A 152 -5.86 1.89 8.56
CA ARG A 152 -5.90 1.12 7.31
C ARG A 152 -4.61 1.28 6.54
N ARG A 153 -4.13 0.15 5.99
CA ARG A 153 -2.87 0.07 5.25
C ARG A 153 -3.21 -0.03 3.77
N PHE A 154 -2.67 0.87 2.99
CA PHE A 154 -2.83 0.91 1.54
C PHE A 154 -1.46 0.80 0.88
N VAL A 155 -1.38 0.00 -0.18
CA VAL A 155 -0.24 0.01 -1.10
C VAL A 155 -0.78 0.37 -2.48
N VAL A 156 -0.26 1.47 -3.04
CA VAL A 156 -0.62 1.97 -4.37
C VAL A 156 0.54 1.68 -5.30
N VAL A 157 0.31 0.76 -6.25
CA VAL A 157 1.30 0.27 -7.21
C VAL A 157 1.16 0.99 -8.54
N PHE A 158 2.28 1.42 -9.12
CA PHE A 158 2.37 1.86 -10.52
C PHE A 158 3.49 1.10 -11.23
N THR A 159 3.20 0.53 -12.40
CA THR A 159 4.16 -0.21 -13.24
C THR A 159 3.65 -0.34 -14.67
N ASP A 160 4.55 -0.43 -15.64
CA ASP A 160 4.27 -0.69 -17.05
C ASP A 160 4.79 -2.04 -17.54
N ALA A 161 5.21 -2.91 -16.64
CA ALA A 161 5.76 -4.24 -16.92
C ALA A 161 4.89 -5.36 -16.28
N PRO A 162 5.01 -6.62 -16.73
CA PRO A 162 4.60 -7.80 -15.98
C PRO A 162 5.57 -8.06 -14.83
N PHE A 163 5.23 -9.03 -13.97
CA PHE A 163 6.07 -9.39 -12.82
C PHE A 163 6.63 -10.82 -12.89
N LYS A 164 7.83 -11.01 -12.32
CA LYS A 164 8.51 -12.31 -12.21
C LYS A 164 7.76 -13.26 -11.25
N GLU A 165 7.66 -14.52 -11.64
CA GLU A 165 7.15 -15.64 -10.84
C GLU A 165 8.01 -16.90 -11.12
N PRO A 166 8.31 -17.75 -10.12
CA PRO A 166 8.08 -17.54 -8.68
C PRO A 166 9.02 -16.46 -8.11
N LEU A 167 8.81 -16.08 -6.86
CA LEU A 167 9.70 -15.13 -6.20
C LEU A 167 11.12 -15.70 -6.09
N ARG A 168 12.11 -14.84 -6.31
CA ARG A 168 13.52 -15.17 -6.01
C ARG A 168 13.78 -15.17 -4.51
N GLU A 169 13.15 -14.22 -3.80
CA GLU A 169 13.34 -13.97 -2.37
C GLU A 169 11.99 -13.62 -1.69
N PRO A 170 11.46 -14.51 -0.82
CA PRO A 170 11.97 -15.84 -0.49
C PRO A 170 11.86 -16.81 -1.68
N ARG A 171 12.89 -17.66 -1.82
CA ARG A 171 13.04 -18.54 -2.99
C ARG A 171 11.85 -19.48 -3.15
N GLY A 172 11.19 -19.40 -4.30
CA GLY A 172 10.13 -20.31 -4.70
C GLY A 172 8.75 -19.99 -4.15
N ALA A 173 8.58 -18.89 -3.41
CA ALA A 173 7.25 -18.43 -3.02
C ALA A 173 6.42 -18.07 -4.26
N SER A 174 5.13 -18.36 -4.20
CA SER A 174 4.19 -18.10 -5.29
C SER A 174 3.47 -16.77 -5.11
N ILE A 175 2.68 -16.38 -6.11
CA ILE A 175 1.74 -15.26 -5.99
C ILE A 175 0.71 -15.50 -4.87
N ASP A 176 0.33 -16.75 -4.58
CA ASP A 176 -0.62 -17.08 -3.52
C ASP A 176 -0.02 -16.78 -2.14
N ASP A 177 1.27 -17.06 -1.95
CA ASP A 177 1.99 -16.69 -0.73
C ASP A 177 2.01 -15.17 -0.54
N VAL A 178 2.19 -14.41 -1.63
CA VAL A 178 2.13 -12.94 -1.61
C VAL A 178 0.74 -12.45 -1.23
N ILE A 179 -0.31 -12.99 -1.85
CA ILE A 179 -1.72 -12.66 -1.56
C ILE A 179 -2.03 -12.94 -0.08
N LEU A 180 -1.65 -14.12 0.42
CA LEU A 180 -1.85 -14.51 1.83
C LEU A 180 -1.14 -13.54 2.78
N ASN A 181 0.10 -13.15 2.49
CA ASN A 181 0.85 -12.23 3.33
C ASN A 181 0.24 -10.82 3.33
N LEU A 182 -0.20 -10.32 2.18
CA LEU A 182 -0.90 -9.03 2.08
C LEU A 182 -2.22 -9.03 2.88
N MET A 183 -3.01 -10.11 2.77
CA MET A 183 -4.24 -10.29 3.54
C MET A 183 -3.99 -10.39 5.04
N THR A 184 -2.90 -11.06 5.44
CA THR A 184 -2.47 -11.18 6.85
C THR A 184 -2.03 -9.82 7.40
N ALA A 185 -1.28 -9.06 6.61
CA ALA A 185 -0.87 -7.71 6.93
C ALA A 185 -2.02 -6.68 6.85
N LYS A 186 -3.22 -7.09 6.44
CA LYS A 186 -4.42 -6.25 6.23
C LYS A 186 -4.16 -5.05 5.31
N ILE A 187 -3.36 -5.30 4.27
CA ILE A 187 -3.05 -4.33 3.22
C ILE A 187 -4.15 -4.38 2.15
N VAL A 188 -4.62 -3.20 1.76
CA VAL A 188 -5.50 -3.00 0.60
C VAL A 188 -4.64 -2.54 -0.59
N LEU A 189 -4.73 -3.25 -1.72
CA LEU A 189 -3.96 -2.93 -2.92
C LEU A 189 -4.73 -2.05 -3.91
N HIS A 190 -4.08 -1.03 -4.43
CA HIS A 190 -4.52 -0.30 -5.62
C HIS A 190 -3.44 -0.42 -6.68
N ILE A 191 -3.75 -1.04 -7.81
CA ILE A 191 -2.74 -1.37 -8.83
C ILE A 191 -3.06 -0.64 -10.12
N PHE A 192 -2.12 0.17 -10.61
CA PHE A 192 -2.17 0.80 -11.92
C PHE A 192 -1.17 0.10 -12.84
N ALA A 193 -1.69 -0.76 -13.71
CA ALA A 193 -0.90 -1.55 -14.63
C ALA A 193 -1.63 -1.74 -15.98
N PRO A 194 -0.90 -1.92 -17.09
CA PRO A 194 -1.48 -2.17 -18.41
C PRO A 194 -2.42 -3.38 -18.43
N LYS A 195 -3.59 -3.22 -19.06
CA LYS A 195 -4.62 -4.26 -19.20
C LYS A 195 -4.13 -5.52 -19.93
N LYS A 196 -3.08 -5.37 -20.76
CA LYS A 196 -2.45 -6.47 -21.49
C LYS A 196 -1.88 -7.54 -20.55
N PHE A 197 -1.47 -7.17 -19.34
CA PHE A 197 -0.94 -8.08 -18.35
C PHE A 197 -2.08 -8.59 -17.45
N ASP A 198 -2.89 -9.50 -17.98
CA ASP A 198 -4.06 -10.05 -17.28
C ASP A 198 -3.71 -10.79 -15.98
N ARG A 199 -2.45 -11.24 -15.82
CA ARG A 199 -1.95 -11.88 -14.60
C ARG A 199 -2.13 -11.02 -13.34
N TYR A 200 -2.19 -9.69 -13.47
CA TYR A 200 -2.54 -8.76 -12.38
C TYR A 200 -3.93 -9.01 -11.78
N ASN A 201 -4.86 -9.61 -12.53
CA ASN A 201 -6.19 -9.97 -12.02
C ASN A 201 -6.11 -10.93 -10.82
N THR A 202 -5.07 -11.75 -10.74
CA THR A 202 -4.85 -12.65 -9.58
C THR A 202 -4.61 -11.86 -8.29
N LEU A 203 -3.89 -10.72 -8.37
CA LEU A 203 -3.67 -9.85 -7.20
C LEU A 203 -4.95 -9.14 -6.72
N ALA A 204 -6.01 -9.13 -7.53
CA ALA A 204 -7.32 -8.60 -7.13
C ALA A 204 -8.04 -9.52 -6.12
N GLU A 205 -7.52 -10.73 -5.86
CA GLU A 205 -8.03 -11.62 -4.80
C GLU A 205 -7.71 -11.11 -3.38
N VAL A 206 -6.74 -10.20 -3.23
CA VAL A 206 -6.49 -9.53 -1.95
C VAL A 206 -7.75 -8.74 -1.54
N ASP A 207 -8.13 -8.81 -0.25
CA ASP A 207 -9.34 -8.15 0.26
C ASP A 207 -9.39 -6.66 -0.12
N LYS A 208 -10.45 -6.28 -0.86
CA LYS A 208 -10.73 -4.92 -1.35
C LYS A 208 -9.70 -4.36 -2.32
N ALA A 209 -8.85 -5.21 -2.90
CA ALA A 209 -7.93 -4.78 -3.93
C ALA A 209 -8.66 -4.24 -5.16
N GLN A 210 -8.03 -3.29 -5.83
CA GLN A 210 -8.54 -2.73 -7.07
C GLN A 210 -7.42 -2.62 -8.10
N TRP A 211 -7.61 -3.28 -9.24
CA TRP A 211 -6.77 -3.10 -10.41
C TRP A 211 -7.42 -2.10 -11.38
N TYR A 212 -6.71 -1.02 -11.65
CA TYR A 212 -7.05 -0.01 -12.65
C TYR A 212 -6.34 -0.39 -13.95
N ALA A 213 -6.97 -1.27 -14.73
CA ALA A 213 -6.43 -1.80 -15.98
C ALA A 213 -6.34 -0.71 -17.06
N ILE A 214 -5.12 -0.31 -17.42
CA ILE A 214 -4.88 0.77 -18.39
C ILE A 214 -4.93 0.19 -19.80
N SER A 215 -5.87 0.68 -20.61
CA SER A 215 -6.05 0.19 -21.98
C SER A 215 -5.06 0.84 -22.94
N SER A 216 -4.48 0.04 -23.84
CA SER A 216 -3.62 0.50 -24.93
C SER A 216 -4.44 0.66 -26.21
N GLN A 217 -4.05 1.62 -27.06
CA GLN A 217 -4.52 1.67 -28.44
C GLN A 217 -3.88 0.56 -29.28
N GLU A 218 -4.46 0.27 -30.45
CA GLU A 218 -3.88 -0.69 -31.39
C GLU A 218 -2.46 -0.25 -31.81
N GLY A 219 -1.48 -1.16 -31.69
CA GLY A 219 -0.08 -0.88 -31.97
C GLY A 219 0.69 -0.16 -30.85
N GLN A 220 0.02 0.26 -29.77
CA GLN A 220 0.65 0.94 -28.62
C GLN A 220 1.26 -0.07 -27.64
N THR A 221 2.50 0.17 -27.23
CA THR A 221 3.17 -0.62 -26.19
C THR A 221 2.56 -0.38 -24.80
N PRO A 222 2.71 -1.32 -23.84
CA PRO A 222 2.29 -1.10 -22.46
C PRO A 222 2.89 0.16 -21.81
N GLN A 223 4.18 0.41 -22.08
CA GLN A 223 4.93 1.56 -21.61
C GLN A 223 4.35 2.88 -22.16
N GLU A 224 4.10 2.94 -23.47
CA GLU A 224 3.43 4.09 -24.10
C GLU A 224 2.01 4.28 -23.57
N ALA A 225 1.26 3.20 -23.34
CA ALA A 225 -0.10 3.29 -22.82
C ALA A 225 -0.13 3.92 -21.42
N LEU A 226 0.79 3.50 -20.52
CA LEU A 226 0.91 4.12 -19.20
C LEU A 226 1.44 5.56 -19.30
N ALA A 227 2.41 5.83 -20.17
CA ALA A 227 2.95 7.17 -20.39
C ALA A 227 1.88 8.14 -20.91
N ASP A 228 1.07 7.73 -21.88
CA ASP A 228 -0.07 8.51 -22.39
C ASP A 228 -1.14 8.70 -21.32
N TYR A 229 -1.43 7.65 -20.56
CA TYR A 229 -2.39 7.71 -19.46
C TYR A 229 -1.96 8.70 -18.37
N THR A 230 -0.66 8.77 -18.08
CA THR A 230 -0.08 9.62 -17.03
C THR A 230 0.24 11.04 -17.51
N SER A 231 0.52 11.22 -18.80
CA SER A 231 0.83 12.52 -19.40
C SER A 231 -0.39 13.41 -19.61
N ASP A 232 -1.60 12.84 -19.69
CA ASP A 232 -2.86 13.59 -19.75
C ASP A 232 -3.27 14.05 -18.33
N PRO A 233 -3.10 15.36 -18.00
CA PRO A 233 -3.37 15.85 -16.65
C PRO A 233 -4.85 15.72 -16.28
N SER A 234 -5.74 15.70 -17.27
CA SER A 234 -7.18 15.58 -17.06
C SER A 234 -7.58 14.15 -16.71
N LYS A 235 -6.96 13.14 -17.33
CA LYS A 235 -7.22 11.72 -17.05
C LYS A 235 -6.57 11.31 -15.74
N PHE A 236 -5.26 11.53 -15.62
CA PHE A 236 -4.51 11.13 -14.44
C PHE A 236 -4.98 11.88 -13.19
N GLY A 237 -5.25 13.18 -13.31
CA GLY A 237 -5.75 13.99 -12.21
C GLY A 237 -7.13 13.54 -11.69
N LYS A 238 -8.02 13.02 -12.55
CA LYS A 238 -9.33 12.46 -12.12
C LYS A 238 -9.17 11.13 -11.40
N ILE A 239 -8.21 10.33 -11.83
CA ILE A 239 -7.93 9.02 -11.25
C ILE A 239 -7.27 9.15 -9.88
N ILE A 240 -6.34 10.09 -9.73
CA ILE A 240 -5.77 10.43 -8.42
C ILE A 240 -6.87 10.89 -7.45
N GLU A 241 -7.83 11.69 -7.93
CA GLU A 241 -9.00 12.05 -7.11
C GLU A 241 -9.86 10.83 -6.77
N GLN A 242 -10.11 9.94 -7.73
CA GLN A 242 -10.90 8.73 -7.52
C GLN A 242 -10.22 7.79 -6.53
N LEU A 243 -8.91 7.60 -6.64
CA LEU A 243 -8.09 6.83 -5.72
C LEU A 243 -8.17 7.44 -4.31
N ALA A 244 -7.98 8.75 -4.18
CA ALA A 244 -8.11 9.46 -2.91
C ALA A 244 -9.50 9.25 -2.29
N LYS A 245 -10.58 9.42 -3.07
CA LYS A 245 -11.95 9.15 -2.62
C LYS A 245 -12.16 7.69 -2.17
N THR A 246 -11.58 6.74 -2.91
CA THR A 246 -11.70 5.30 -2.59
C THR A 246 -10.99 4.97 -1.29
N ILE A 247 -9.74 5.43 -1.12
CA ILE A 247 -8.96 5.29 0.12
C ILE A 247 -9.71 5.94 1.29
N THR A 248 -10.25 7.14 1.10
CA THR A 248 -11.04 7.82 2.12
C THR A 248 -12.23 6.98 2.56
N VAL A 249 -13.04 6.46 1.64
CA VAL A 249 -14.17 5.57 1.97
C VAL A 249 -13.71 4.30 2.66
N GLN A 250 -12.66 3.65 2.16
CA GLN A 250 -12.14 2.40 2.72
C GLN A 250 -11.49 2.60 4.10
N SER A 251 -11.02 3.81 4.42
CA SER A 251 -10.50 4.19 5.73
C SER A 251 -11.58 4.39 6.79
N GLU A 252 -12.85 4.57 6.38
CA GLU A 252 -13.97 4.79 7.31
C GLU A 252 -14.65 3.52 7.79
N VAL A 253 -14.53 2.39 7.09
CA VAL A 253 -15.32 1.18 7.35
C VAL A 253 -14.87 0.48 8.64
N PRO A 254 -15.68 0.49 9.73
CA PRO A 254 -15.51 -0.46 10.82
C PRO A 254 -16.05 -1.83 10.41
N LEU A 255 -15.40 -2.91 10.86
CA LEU A 255 -15.78 -4.30 10.56
C LEU A 255 -17.27 -4.56 10.87
N VAL A 256 -17.97 -5.17 9.92
CA VAL A 256 -19.18 -5.96 10.17
C VAL A 256 -18.84 -6.95 11.28
N LEU A 257 -19.60 -6.91 12.37
CA LEU A 257 -19.59 -7.97 13.37
C LEU A 257 -20.46 -9.08 12.81
N ASP A 258 -19.84 -10.19 12.39
CA ASP A 258 -20.55 -11.47 12.30
C ASP A 258 -20.64 -12.08 13.71
#